data_AF-A0A7V3RNV2-F1
#
_entry.id   AF-A0A7V3RNV2-F1
#
_cell.length_a   1.000
_cell.length_b   1.000
_cell.length_c   1.000
_cell.angle_alpha   90.00
_cell.angle_beta   90.00
_cell.angle_gamma   90.00
#
_symmetry.space_group_name_H-M   'P 1'
#
loop_
_entity.id
_entity.type
_entity.pdbx_description
1 polymer ?
#
loop_
_entity_poly.entity_id
_entity_poly.type
_entity_poly.pdbx_seq_one_letter_code
_entity_poly.pdbx_strand_id
1 'polypeptide(L)' 'MHRGSVLLAATLAATMVCAAEHNEAVIRKQIQRLKESEVNGWRKVPWAASLLAARRASEREKRPLFLFTYCGNLETGRC' A
#
# COMPACT_ATOMS: atom_id res chain seq x y z
N MET A 1 37.38 21.64 15.31
CA MET A 1 36.88 20.46 14.55
C MET A 1 35.33 20.44 14.45
N HIS A 2 34.65 21.51 14.00
CA HIS A 2 33.17 21.56 14.01
C HIS A 2 32.49 22.03 12.71
N ARG A 3 33.23 22.25 11.62
CA ARG A 3 32.64 22.72 10.35
C ARG A 3 32.07 21.59 9.46
N GLY A 4 32.55 20.36 9.63
CA GLY A 4 32.11 19.20 8.83
C GLY A 4 30.73 18.66 9.23
N SER A 5 30.39 18.68 10.52
CA SER A 5 29.11 18.12 11.01
C SER A 5 27.89 18.95 10.65
N VAL A 6 28.04 20.28 10.51
CA VAL A 6 26.92 21.18 10.17
C VAL A 6 26.50 21.01 8.70
N LEU A 7 27.46 20.82 7.80
CA LEU A 7 27.20 20.57 6.38
C LEU A 7 26.53 19.22 6.12
N LEU A 8 26.87 18.19 6.90
CA LEU A 8 26.25 16.87 6.79
C LEU A 8 24.80 16.85 7.32
N ALA A 9 24.51 17.59 8.39
CA ALA A 9 23.15 17.70 8.92
C ALA A 9 22.19 18.43 7.96
N ALA A 10 22.69 19.47 7.28
CA ALA A 10 21.89 20.25 6.32
C ALA A 10 21.52 19.44 5.07
N THR A 11 22.41 18.56 4.58
CA THR A 11 22.12 17.71 3.41
C THR A 11 21.15 16.57 3.72
N LEU A 12 21.20 16.01 4.94
CA LEU A 12 20.21 15.01 5.38
C LEU A 12 18.80 15.61 5.59
N ALA A 13 18.69 16.84 6.09
CA ALA A 13 17.39 17.50 6.26
C ALA A 13 16.74 17.84 4.90
N ALA A 14 17.53 18.31 3.93
CA ALA A 14 17.04 18.67 2.60
C ALA A 14 16.53 17.44 1.80
N THR A 15 17.16 16.27 1.98
CA THR A 15 16.73 15.03 1.32
C THR A 15 15.44 14.46 1.92
N MET A 16 15.21 14.61 3.23
CA MET A 16 13.96 14.18 3.86
C MET A 16 12.75 15.04 3.46
N VAL A 17 12.93 16.36 3.30
CA VAL A 17 11.84 17.27 2.88
C VAL A 17 11.41 17.01 1.43
N CYS A 18 12.35 16.76 0.51
CA CYS A 18 12.04 16.41 -0.87
C CYS A 18 11.38 15.02 -1.03
N ALA A 19 11.60 14.08 -0.11
CA ALA A 19 10.98 12.75 -0.17
C ALA A 19 9.49 12.76 0.21
N ALA A 20 9.05 13.70 1.05
CA ALA A 20 7.66 13.81 1.48
C ALA A 20 6.76 14.44 0.39
N GLU A 21 7.23 15.50 -0.27
CA GLU A 21 6.47 16.18 -1.34
C GLU A 21 6.38 15.36 -2.64
N HIS A 22 7.39 14.53 -2.93
CA HIS A 22 7.37 13.66 -4.11
C HIS A 22 6.30 12.55 -4.05
N ASN A 23 5.66 12.35 -2.90
CA ASN A 23 4.75 11.24 -2.68
C ASN A 23 3.31 11.58 -3.06
N GLU A 24 2.80 12.75 -2.69
CA GLU A 24 1.36 13.03 -2.80
C GLU A 24 0.90 13.24 -4.25
N ALA A 25 1.67 13.98 -5.06
CA ALA A 25 1.35 14.19 -6.47
C ALA A 25 1.45 12.89 -7.29
N VAL A 26 2.43 12.03 -6.96
CA VAL A 26 2.61 10.70 -7.58
C VAL A 26 1.47 9.77 -7.18
N ILE A 27 1.12 9.73 -5.90
CA ILE A 27 -0.04 8.98 -5.39
C ILE A 27 -1.32 9.45 -6.08
N ARG A 28 -1.56 10.76 -6.16
CA ARG A 28 -2.75 11.32 -6.85
C ARG A 28 -2.81 10.91 -8.31
N LYS A 29 -1.70 10.99 -9.04
CA LYS A 29 -1.62 10.56 -10.44
C LYS A 29 -1.90 9.05 -10.58
N GLN A 30 -1.40 8.25 -9.65
CA GLN A 30 -1.63 6.82 -9.62
C GLN A 30 -3.09 6.47 -9.31
N ILE A 31 -3.70 7.15 -8.33
CA ILE A 31 -5.12 7.04 -8.02
C ILE A 31 -5.96 7.42 -9.23
N GLN A 32 -5.63 8.51 -9.91
CA GLN A 32 -6.35 8.96 -11.10
C GLN A 32 -6.30 7.91 -12.22
N ARG A 33 -5.11 7.36 -12.49
CA ARG A 33 -4.94 6.25 -13.45
C ARG A 33 -5.74 5.00 -13.06
N LEU A 34 -5.82 4.68 -11.77
CA LEU A 34 -6.62 3.56 -11.26
C LEU A 34 -8.13 3.83 -11.38
N LYS A 35 -8.58 5.08 -11.19
CA LYS A 35 -9.99 5.47 -11.39
C LYS A 35 -10.40 5.39 -12.87
N GLU A 36 -9.48 5.68 -13.77
CA GLU A 36 -9.67 5.53 -15.23
C GLU A 36 -9.62 4.07 -15.69
N SER A 37 -9.13 3.16 -14.83
CA SER A 37 -9.13 1.72 -15.10
C SER A 37 -10.52 1.11 -14.94
N GLU A 38 -10.70 -0.12 -15.42
CA GLU A 38 -11.99 -0.81 -15.49
C GLU A 38 -12.78 -0.75 -14.17
N VAL A 39 -13.80 0.09 -14.12
CA VAL A 39 -14.62 0.36 -12.92
C VAL A 39 -15.32 -0.90 -12.38
N ASN A 40 -15.46 -1.93 -13.22
CA ASN A 40 -16.07 -3.21 -12.87
C ASN A 40 -15.07 -4.36 -12.64
N GLY A 41 -13.75 -4.09 -12.61
CA GLY A 41 -12.72 -5.12 -12.40
C GLY A 41 -12.92 -5.91 -11.09
N TRP A 42 -13.52 -5.28 -10.07
CA TRP A 42 -13.88 -5.93 -8.81
C TRP A 42 -14.81 -7.14 -9.00
N ARG A 43 -15.63 -7.19 -10.06
CA ARG A 43 -16.52 -8.33 -10.35
C ARG A 43 -15.76 -9.59 -10.76
N LYS A 44 -14.51 -9.44 -11.23
CA LYS A 44 -13.63 -10.55 -11.64
C LYS A 44 -12.86 -11.14 -10.46
N VAL A 45 -12.88 -10.47 -9.30
CA VAL A 45 -12.26 -10.99 -8.08
C VAL A 45 -13.13 -12.15 -7.56
N PRO A 46 -12.56 -13.33 -7.30
CA PRO A 46 -13.31 -14.47 -6.78
C PRO A 46 -13.58 -14.27 -5.28
N TRP A 47 -14.57 -13.43 -4.97
CA TRP A 47 -14.98 -13.14 -3.60
C TRP A 47 -15.46 -14.42 -2.90
N ALA A 48 -14.95 -14.66 -1.69
CA ALA A 48 -15.40 -15.75 -0.85
C ALA A 48 -16.29 -15.22 0.28
N ALA A 49 -17.38 -15.93 0.56
CA ALA A 49 -18.34 -15.56 1.62
C ALA A 49 -17.79 -15.75 3.04
N SER A 50 -16.64 -16.40 3.22
CA SER A 50 -15.98 -16.59 4.51
C SER A 50 -14.47 -16.78 4.36
N LEU A 51 -13.73 -16.51 5.43
CA LEU A 51 -12.27 -16.69 5.48
C LEU A 51 -11.85 -18.15 5.22
N LEU A 52 -12.62 -19.11 5.74
CA LEU A 52 -12.34 -20.53 5.54
C LEU A 52 -12.51 -20.93 4.08
N ALA A 53 -13.56 -20.44 3.42
CA ALA A 53 -13.75 -20.65 1.99
C ALA A 53 -12.64 -20.00 1.17
N ALA A 54 -12.23 -18.78 1.53
CA ALA A 54 -11.14 -18.05 0.89
C ALA A 54 -9.79 -18.80 1.01
N ARG A 55 -9.49 -19.33 2.20
CA ARG A 55 -8.30 -20.15 2.46
C ARG A 55 -8.28 -21.41 1.60
N ARG A 56 -9.38 -22.17 1.57
CA ARG A 56 -9.48 -23.39 0.75
C ARG A 56 -9.28 -23.10 -0.74
N ALA A 57 -9.83 -21.99 -1.24
CA ALA A 57 -9.65 -21.56 -2.62
C ALA A 57 -8.19 -21.18 -2.91
N SER A 58 -7.57 -20.41 -2.02
CA SER A 58 -6.15 -20.03 -2.11
C SER A 58 -5.21 -21.24 -2.15
N GLU A 59 -5.41 -22.22 -1.26
CA GLU A 59 -4.62 -23.45 -1.21
C GLU A 59 -4.77 -24.28 -2.49
N ARG A 60 -6.02 -24.43 -2.98
CA ARG A 60 -6.31 -25.19 -4.21
C ARG A 60 -5.71 -24.53 -5.45
N GLU A 61 -5.83 -23.21 -5.55
CA GLU A 61 -5.43 -22.45 -6.75
C GLU A 61 -3.97 -22.00 -6.70
N LYS A 62 -3.29 -22.19 -5.56
CA LYS A 62 -1.93 -21.70 -5.29
C LYS A 62 -1.79 -20.20 -5.53
N ARG A 63 -2.79 -19.43 -5.11
CA ARG A 63 -2.85 -17.96 -5.27
C ARG A 63 -2.85 -17.26 -3.92
N PRO A 64 -2.23 -16.07 -3.80
CA PRO A 64 -2.22 -15.30 -2.56
C PRO A 64 -3.64 -14.85 -2.19
N LEU A 65 -3.91 -14.78 -0.88
CA LEU A 65 -5.14 -14.25 -0.31
C LEU A 65 -4.93 -12.79 0.10
N PHE A 66 -5.82 -11.91 -0.35
CA PHE A 66 -5.86 -10.52 0.08
C PHE A 66 -7.09 -10.31 0.96
N LEU A 67 -6.88 -9.81 2.18
CA LEU A 67 -7.95 -9.54 3.14
C LEU A 67 -8.14 -8.03 3.27
N PHE A 68 -9.36 -7.57 2.99
CA PHE A 68 -9.74 -6.17 3.11
C PHE A 68 -10.76 -6.04 4.25
N THR A 69 -10.50 -5.14 5.18
CA THR A 69 -11.46 -4.80 6.24
C THR A 69 -11.85 -3.34 6.16
N TYR A 70 -13.14 -3.07 6.27
CA TYR A 70 -13.69 -1.74 6.19
C TYR A 70 -13.12 -0.78 7.26
N CYS A 71 -12.91 -1.25 8.49
CA CYS A 71 -12.39 -0.43 9.59
C CYS A 71 -10.86 -0.51 9.79
N GLY A 72 -10.13 -1.19 8.89
CA GLY A 72 -8.69 -1.43 9.06
C GLY A 72 -8.28 -2.28 10.27
N ASN A 73 -9.22 -2.68 11.12
CA ASN A 73 -8.96 -3.46 12.31
C ASN A 73 -9.38 -4.91 12.04
N LEU A 74 -8.43 -5.68 11.54
CA LEU A 74 -8.46 -7.12 11.72
C LEU A 74 -7.96 -7.36 13.15
N GLU A 75 -8.84 -7.75 14.07
CA GLU A 75 -8.42 -8.39 15.34
C GLU A 75 -7.80 -9.77 15.05
N THR A 76 -6.88 -9.85 14.11
CA THR A 76 -6.05 -11.01 13.78
C THR A 76 -4.58 -10.64 13.93
N GLY A 77 -4.26 -9.86 14.97
CA GLY A 77 -3.03 -9.96 15.76
C GLY A 77 -1.64 -9.94 15.10
N ARG A 78 -1.44 -9.70 13.80
CA ARG A 78 -0.13 -9.47 13.16
C ARG A 78 -0.26 -8.61 11.91
N CYS A 79 0.41 -7.46 11.93
CA CYS A 79 0.78 -6.68 10.75
C CYS A 79 2.01 -7.33 10.10
#